data_AF-A0A538EQM3-F1
#
_entry.id   AF-A0A538EQM3-F1
#
_cell.length_a   1.000
_cell.length_b   1.000
_cell.length_c   1.000
_cell.angle_alpha   90.00
_cell.angle_beta   90.00
_cell.angle_gamma   90.00
#
_symmetry.space_group_name_H-M   'P 1'
#
loop_
_entity.id
_entity.type
_entity.pdbx_description
1 polymer ?
#
loop_
_entity_poly.entity_id
_entity_poly.type
_entity_poly.pdbx_seq_one_letter_code
_entity_poly.pdbx_strand_id
1 'polypeptide(L)'
;SQGVVAAASLTPQRVLRYYEIALEAGLDILVIQGTVVSAEHVSETTEPLNLKEFIASLDVPVVVGGCASYHTGLHLMRTGAAGVLVGVGPGAACTTRGVLGIGVPQATAIADVAAARSQHMLESGEYVKVIADGGMRNGGDVAKAIACGADAVMIGSPLARAYEAPGHGFHWGMATFHPSLPRGARVSIVQNGTLEEILIGPARENDGTFNLMGGLRTSMATTGYKDIAEFNRAELMVAPALQTEGKQLQRDQGVGMGANGTKAAVLVND
;
A
#
# COMPACT_ATOMS: atom_id res chain seq x y z
N SER A 1 13.98 -14.67 17.87
CA SER A 1 12.67 -14.69 17.18
C SER A 1 12.24 -16.15 16.94
N GLN A 2 10.94 -16.48 17.02
CA GLN A 2 10.42 -17.83 16.70
C GLN A 2 10.30 -18.08 15.17
N GLY A 3 11.18 -17.49 14.35
CA GLY A 3 11.18 -17.64 12.89
C GLY A 3 10.11 -16.83 12.14
N VAL A 4 9.35 -15.96 12.81
CA VAL A 4 8.36 -15.06 12.19
C VAL A 4 8.93 -13.63 12.17
N VAL A 5 8.88 -12.98 11.00
CA VAL A 5 9.32 -11.59 10.82
C VAL A 5 8.35 -10.63 11.50
N ALA A 6 8.85 -9.80 12.41
CA ALA A 6 8.10 -8.76 13.10
C ALA A 6 8.43 -7.37 12.52
N ALA A 7 7.38 -6.59 12.22
CA ALA A 7 7.51 -5.22 11.75
C ALA A 7 6.64 -4.27 12.57
N ALA A 8 7.07 -3.02 12.74
CA ALA A 8 6.39 -2.00 13.53
C ALA A 8 6.51 -0.64 12.85
N SER A 9 5.44 0.15 12.92
CA SER A 9 5.38 1.48 12.33
C SER A 9 5.40 2.55 13.42
N LEU A 10 6.32 3.51 13.28
CA LEU A 10 6.44 4.68 14.15
C LEU A 10 6.35 5.95 13.29
N THR A 11 5.77 7.01 13.83
CA THR A 11 5.74 8.30 13.14
C THR A 11 7.08 9.02 13.28
N PRO A 12 7.50 9.86 12.31
CA PRO A 12 8.72 10.65 12.42
C PRO A 12 8.82 11.45 13.74
N GLN A 13 7.69 11.95 14.26
CA GLN A 13 7.63 12.73 15.50
C GLN A 13 7.84 11.90 16.77
N ARG A 14 7.73 10.57 16.69
CA ARG A 14 7.76 9.68 17.86
C ARG A 14 8.80 8.57 17.75
N VAL A 15 9.45 8.41 16.61
CA VAL A 15 10.38 7.30 16.38
C VAL A 15 11.52 7.30 17.40
N LEU A 16 12.17 8.45 17.64
CA LEU A 16 13.27 8.59 18.62
C LEU A 16 12.87 8.19 20.04
N ARG A 17 11.58 8.24 20.38
CA ARG A 17 11.09 7.87 21.71
C ARG A 17 10.87 6.37 21.88
N TYR A 18 10.58 5.64 20.80
CA TYR A 18 10.08 4.27 20.88
C TYR A 18 10.91 3.23 20.12
N TYR A 19 11.84 3.66 19.26
CA TYR A 19 12.59 2.71 18.42
C TYR A 19 13.43 1.74 19.24
N GLU A 20 14.14 2.20 20.29
CA GLU A 20 14.98 1.33 21.14
C GLU A 20 14.16 0.21 21.78
N ILE A 21 13.03 0.57 22.41
CA ILE A 21 12.11 -0.39 23.04
C ILE A 21 11.60 -1.41 22.00
N ALA A 22 11.31 -0.95 20.78
CA ALA A 22 10.84 -1.84 19.72
C ALA A 22 11.95 -2.81 19.26
N LEU A 23 13.19 -2.32 19.11
CA LEU A 23 14.33 -3.16 18.76
C LEU A 23 14.67 -4.17 19.86
N GLU A 24 14.67 -3.75 21.13
CA GLU A 24 14.89 -4.63 22.28
C GLU A 24 13.83 -5.73 22.37
N ALA A 25 12.59 -5.44 21.95
CA ALA A 25 11.52 -6.43 21.85
C ALA A 25 11.70 -7.44 20.70
N GLY A 26 12.74 -7.29 19.87
CA GLY A 26 13.07 -8.20 18.78
C GLY A 26 12.40 -7.84 17.45
N LEU A 27 12.23 -6.55 17.15
CA LEU A 27 11.73 -6.06 15.87
C LEU A 27 12.71 -6.37 14.73
N ASP A 28 12.23 -6.96 13.63
CA ASP A 28 13.06 -7.29 12.46
C ASP A 28 13.04 -6.19 11.37
N ILE A 29 11.95 -5.40 11.27
CA ILE A 29 11.81 -4.31 10.30
C ILE A 29 11.19 -3.09 10.96
N LEU A 30 11.84 -1.93 10.85
CA LEU A 30 11.27 -0.65 11.28
C LEU A 30 10.61 0.07 10.11
N VAL A 31 9.37 0.51 10.30
CA VAL A 31 8.67 1.38 9.35
C VAL A 31 8.55 2.78 9.94
N ILE A 32 9.05 3.79 9.24
CA ILE A 32 8.88 5.20 9.60
C ILE A 32 7.82 5.78 8.66
N GLN A 33 6.61 5.98 9.19
CA GLN A 33 5.45 6.34 8.37
C GLN A 33 4.85 7.71 8.77
N GLY A 34 4.64 8.57 7.78
CA GLY A 34 3.87 9.80 7.85
C GLY A 34 3.02 10.01 6.59
N THR A 35 2.15 11.03 6.57
CA THR A 35 1.31 11.31 5.38
C THR A 35 2.16 11.69 4.16
N VAL A 36 3.15 12.55 4.36
CA VAL A 36 4.21 12.86 3.41
C VAL A 36 5.48 12.99 4.25
N VAL A 37 6.51 12.23 3.91
CA VAL A 37 7.81 12.32 4.60
C VAL A 37 8.82 12.96 3.66
N SER A 38 9.44 14.03 4.15
CA SER A 38 10.59 14.67 3.51
C SER A 38 11.85 14.22 4.24
N ALA A 39 12.91 13.95 3.49
CA ALA A 39 14.26 13.76 4.05
C ALA A 39 14.78 15.04 4.74
N GLU A 40 14.32 16.19 4.26
CA GLU A 40 14.64 17.51 4.80
C GLU A 40 13.36 18.07 5.43
N HIS A 41 13.07 17.67 6.67
CA HIS A 41 12.06 18.37 7.45
C HIS A 41 12.71 19.59 8.09
N VAL A 42 12.18 20.78 7.83
CA VAL A 42 12.60 22.00 8.51
C VAL A 42 11.50 22.36 9.49
N SER A 43 11.79 22.29 10.80
CA SER A 43 10.90 22.74 11.86
C SER A 43 11.64 23.76 12.72
N GLU A 44 10.98 24.89 12.99
CA GLU A 44 11.47 25.90 13.93
C GLU A 44 11.17 25.54 15.39
N THR A 45 10.36 24.50 15.62
CA THR A 45 9.80 24.16 16.94
C THR A 45 10.31 22.84 17.51
N THR A 46 10.97 22.02 16.70
CA THR A 46 11.49 20.71 17.13
C THR A 46 12.70 20.39 16.27
N GLU A 47 13.73 19.78 16.87
CA GLU A 47 14.88 19.29 16.11
C GLU A 47 14.40 18.24 15.09
N PRO A 48 14.63 18.46 13.79
CA PRO A 48 14.14 17.54 12.77
C PRO A 48 14.95 16.25 12.79
N LEU A 49 14.24 15.12 12.60
CA LEU A 49 14.87 13.82 12.48
C LEU A 49 15.74 13.77 11.21
N ASN A 50 17.05 13.64 11.39
CA ASN A 50 17.96 13.33 10.28
C ASN A 50 17.81 11.85 9.91
N LEU A 51 16.96 11.56 8.93
CA LEU A 51 16.66 10.19 8.50
C LEU A 51 17.91 9.44 8.03
N LYS A 52 18.87 10.11 7.40
CA LYS A 52 20.08 9.47 6.90
C LYS A 52 20.95 8.95 8.05
N GLU A 53 21.23 9.80 9.03
CA GLU A 53 22.02 9.42 10.21
C GLU A 53 21.28 8.38 11.06
N PHE A 54 19.96 8.57 11.22
CA PHE A 54 19.14 7.65 12.00
C PHE A 54 19.04 6.26 11.36
N ILE A 55 18.82 6.15 10.05
CA ILE A 55 18.75 4.84 9.39
C ILE A 55 20.11 4.15 9.41
N ALA A 56 21.19 4.90 9.21
CA ALA A 56 22.56 4.36 9.25
C ALA A 56 22.98 3.86 10.64
N SER A 57 22.32 4.28 11.73
CA SER A 57 22.64 3.83 13.09
C SER A 57 21.88 2.56 13.51
N LEU A 58 20.99 2.03 12.66
CA LEU A 58 20.16 0.87 12.97
C LEU A 58 20.66 -0.38 12.22
N ASP A 59 20.70 -1.51 12.92
CA ASP A 59 21.08 -2.80 12.34
C ASP A 59 19.92 -3.53 11.64
N VAL A 60 18.71 -2.95 11.68
CA VAL A 60 17.52 -3.51 11.03
C VAL A 60 17.16 -2.72 9.78
N PRO A 61 16.62 -3.36 8.73
CA PRO A 61 16.13 -2.65 7.55
C PRO A 61 15.03 -1.66 7.93
N VAL A 62 15.15 -0.45 7.39
CA VAL A 62 14.16 0.62 7.59
C VAL A 62 13.38 0.90 6.32
N VAL A 63 12.05 0.86 6.42
CA VAL A 63 11.12 1.30 5.37
C VAL A 63 10.62 2.70 5.70
N VAL A 64 10.61 3.62 4.73
CA VAL A 64 10.22 5.03 4.97
C VAL A 64 9.13 5.49 4.00
N GLY A 65 8.14 6.25 4.46
CA GLY A 65 7.19 6.93 3.58
C GLY A 65 6.09 7.65 4.35
N GLY A 66 5.02 8.16 3.74
CA GLY A 66 4.67 8.06 2.33
C GLY A 66 5.39 9.07 1.42
N CYS A 67 5.66 8.63 0.20
CA CYS A 67 6.05 9.48 -0.93
C CYS A 67 5.08 9.25 -2.11
N ALA A 68 5.07 10.17 -3.08
CA ALA A 68 4.16 10.05 -4.24
C ALA A 68 4.69 10.71 -5.51
N SER A 69 5.99 11.00 -5.56
CA SER A 69 6.65 11.60 -6.74
C SER A 69 8.05 11.07 -6.89
N TYR A 70 8.61 11.19 -8.10
CA TYR A 70 9.99 10.83 -8.41
C TYR A 70 11.00 11.42 -7.39
N HIS A 71 10.94 12.73 -7.17
CA HIS A 71 11.90 13.42 -6.29
C HIS A 71 11.78 12.98 -4.83
N THR A 72 10.56 12.86 -4.32
CA THR A 72 10.34 12.42 -2.93
C THR A 72 10.79 10.97 -2.74
N GLY A 73 10.50 10.09 -3.69
CA GLY A 73 11.00 8.72 -3.72
C GLY A 73 12.53 8.66 -3.71
N LEU A 74 13.18 9.36 -4.64
CA LEU A 74 14.65 9.38 -4.75
C LEU A 74 15.31 9.92 -3.48
N HIS A 75 14.76 10.97 -2.87
CA HIS A 75 15.29 11.53 -1.63
C HIS A 75 15.20 10.54 -0.48
N LEU A 76 14.06 9.85 -0.30
CA LEU A 76 13.93 8.81 0.73
C LEU A 76 14.88 7.64 0.49
N MET A 77 15.05 7.18 -0.74
CA MET A 77 16.02 6.13 -1.08
C MET A 77 17.45 6.52 -0.66
N ARG A 78 17.87 7.76 -0.96
CA ARG A 78 19.19 8.29 -0.59
C ARG A 78 19.43 8.44 0.92
N THR A 79 18.41 8.26 1.77
CA THR A 79 18.61 8.17 3.23
C THR A 79 19.17 6.82 3.68
N GLY A 80 19.25 5.82 2.78
CA GLY A 80 19.64 4.45 3.12
C GLY A 80 18.44 3.54 3.43
N ALA A 81 17.22 3.98 3.12
CA ALA A 81 16.02 3.19 3.34
C ALA A 81 16.04 1.89 2.51
N ALA A 82 15.75 0.76 3.13
CA ALA A 82 15.63 -0.54 2.45
C ALA A 82 14.37 -0.62 1.57
N GLY A 83 13.36 0.19 1.88
CA GLY A 83 12.15 0.33 1.07
C GLY A 83 11.45 1.66 1.28
N VAL A 84 10.61 2.03 0.33
CA VAL A 84 9.78 3.24 0.39
C VAL A 84 8.29 2.91 0.26
N LEU A 85 7.46 3.54 1.09
CA LEU A 85 5.99 3.47 0.97
C LEU A 85 5.50 4.53 -0.02
N VAL A 86 4.79 4.10 -1.05
CA VAL A 86 4.31 4.95 -2.14
C VAL A 86 2.80 5.09 -2.10
N GLY A 87 2.32 6.30 -1.87
CA GLY A 87 0.90 6.63 -1.89
C GLY A 87 0.56 7.80 -0.97
N VAL A 88 -0.12 8.80 -1.54
CA VAL A 88 -0.67 9.93 -0.77
C VAL A 88 -2.13 10.16 -1.19
N GLY A 89 -3.03 9.84 -0.27
CA GLY A 89 -4.47 9.98 -0.47
C GLY A 89 -5.28 8.83 -1.12
N PRO A 90 -4.72 7.71 -1.65
CA PRO A 90 -5.53 6.72 -2.36
C PRO A 90 -6.28 5.74 -1.42
N GLY A 91 -5.92 5.70 -0.13
CA GLY A 91 -6.51 4.76 0.83
C GLY A 91 -7.99 5.01 1.11
N ALA A 92 -8.77 3.94 1.31
CA ALA A 92 -10.23 4.02 1.48
C ALA A 92 -10.68 4.85 2.68
N ALA A 93 -9.90 4.85 3.77
CA ALA A 93 -10.13 5.66 4.96
C ALA A 93 -9.47 7.05 4.91
N CYS A 94 -8.73 7.38 3.85
CA CYS A 94 -7.96 8.62 3.77
C CYS A 94 -8.81 9.75 3.19
N THR A 95 -8.79 10.91 3.85
CA THR A 95 -9.49 12.12 3.37
C THR A 95 -8.53 13.23 2.98
N THR A 96 -7.22 12.95 2.91
CA THR A 96 -6.18 13.97 2.64
C THR A 96 -6.39 14.74 1.33
N ARG A 97 -6.85 14.08 0.25
CA ARG A 97 -7.18 14.79 -1.00
C ARG A 97 -8.30 15.80 -0.84
N GLY A 98 -9.34 15.45 -0.07
CA GLY A 98 -10.47 16.34 0.17
C GLY A 98 -10.13 17.46 1.17
N VAL A 99 -9.37 17.15 2.22
CA VAL A 99 -9.05 18.10 3.29
C VAL A 99 -7.92 19.06 2.90
N LEU A 100 -6.87 18.57 2.22
CA LEU A 100 -5.67 19.35 1.89
C LEU A 100 -5.53 19.66 0.39
N GLY A 101 -6.31 19.04 -0.49
CA GLY A 101 -6.12 19.15 -1.94
C GLY A 101 -4.88 18.42 -2.46
N ILE A 102 -4.21 17.63 -1.62
CA ILE A 102 -2.94 16.96 -1.95
C ILE A 102 -3.17 15.47 -2.18
N GLY A 103 -2.71 14.97 -3.32
CA GLY A 103 -2.61 13.55 -3.59
C GLY A 103 -2.31 13.26 -5.05
N VAL A 104 -1.89 12.03 -5.32
CA VAL A 104 -1.48 11.59 -6.66
C VAL A 104 -2.22 10.29 -7.00
N PRO A 105 -2.69 10.08 -8.24
CA PRO A 105 -3.21 8.79 -8.68
C PRO A 105 -2.19 7.67 -8.42
N GLN A 106 -2.63 6.55 -7.84
CA GLN A 106 -1.71 5.56 -7.28
C GLN A 106 -0.80 4.91 -8.33
N ALA A 107 -1.34 4.59 -9.51
CA ALA A 107 -0.54 4.04 -10.61
C ALA A 107 0.58 5.00 -11.05
N THR A 108 0.28 6.31 -11.14
CA THR A 108 1.26 7.35 -11.46
C THR A 108 2.33 7.45 -10.38
N ALA A 109 1.92 7.50 -9.11
CA ALA A 109 2.86 7.58 -7.99
C ALA A 109 3.83 6.39 -7.96
N ILE A 110 3.33 5.17 -8.19
CA ILE A 110 4.17 3.97 -8.25
C ILE A 110 5.14 4.05 -9.42
N ALA A 111 4.67 4.39 -10.62
CA ALA A 111 5.51 4.48 -11.80
C ALA A 111 6.63 5.52 -11.65
N ASP A 112 6.31 6.71 -11.11
CA ASP A 112 7.29 7.77 -10.87
C ASP A 112 8.35 7.34 -9.84
N VAL A 113 7.94 6.69 -8.75
CA VAL A 113 8.88 6.22 -7.72
C VAL A 113 9.67 4.99 -8.18
N ALA A 114 9.09 4.13 -9.02
CA ALA A 114 9.81 3.03 -9.66
C ALA A 114 10.91 3.56 -10.61
N ALA A 115 10.65 4.65 -11.33
CA ALA A 115 11.67 5.33 -12.13
C ALA A 115 12.77 5.94 -11.23
N ALA A 116 12.40 6.53 -10.09
CA ALA A 116 13.37 7.02 -9.10
C ALA A 116 14.25 5.90 -8.52
N ARG A 117 13.67 4.73 -8.23
CA ARG A 117 14.43 3.53 -7.82
C ARG A 117 15.45 3.13 -8.88
N SER A 118 15.06 3.10 -10.16
CA SER A 118 15.99 2.78 -11.24
C SER A 118 17.15 3.76 -11.30
N GLN A 119 16.88 5.06 -11.17
CA GLN A 119 17.95 6.07 -11.08
C GLN A 119 18.84 5.84 -9.85
N HIS A 120 18.26 5.61 -8.67
CA HIS A 120 19.02 5.36 -7.46
C HIS A 120 19.93 4.14 -7.62
N MET A 121 19.40 3.04 -8.16
CA MET A 121 20.17 1.82 -8.42
C MET A 121 21.34 2.07 -9.39
N LEU A 122 21.18 2.94 -10.39
CA LEU A 122 22.27 3.34 -11.29
C LEU A 122 23.34 4.18 -10.56
N GLU A 123 22.94 4.99 -9.58
CA GLU A 123 23.84 5.86 -8.81
C GLU A 123 24.60 5.11 -7.70
N SER A 124 23.91 4.24 -6.95
CA SER A 124 24.44 3.60 -5.73
C SER A 124 24.74 2.11 -5.90
N GLY A 125 24.15 1.45 -6.90
CA GLY A 125 24.13 -0.02 -6.99
C GLY A 125 23.10 -0.69 -6.07
N GLU A 126 22.34 0.08 -5.29
CA GLU A 126 21.40 -0.44 -4.29
C GLU A 126 19.97 -0.52 -4.85
N TYR A 127 19.34 -1.68 -4.66
CA TYR A 127 17.95 -1.89 -5.06
C TYR A 127 17.03 -1.61 -3.86
N VAL A 128 16.43 -0.43 -3.83
CA VAL A 128 15.45 -0.06 -2.79
C VAL A 128 14.05 -0.55 -3.17
N LYS A 129 13.33 -1.19 -2.24
CA LYS A 129 12.00 -1.73 -2.49
C LYS A 129 10.93 -0.65 -2.63
N VAL A 130 10.08 -0.77 -3.65
CA VAL A 130 8.93 0.10 -3.85
C VAL A 130 7.67 -0.60 -3.34
N ILE A 131 7.02 -0.06 -2.31
CA ILE A 131 5.85 -0.68 -1.68
C ILE A 131 4.65 0.23 -1.93
N ALA A 132 3.68 -0.24 -2.71
CA ALA A 132 2.46 0.51 -2.96
C ALA A 132 1.57 0.54 -1.72
N ASP A 133 1.36 1.71 -1.12
CA ASP A 133 0.56 1.92 0.09
C ASP A 133 -0.83 2.49 -0.23
N GLY A 134 -1.84 1.63 -0.11
CA GLY A 134 -3.24 1.98 -0.29
C GLY A 134 -3.71 2.08 -1.75
N GLY A 135 -5.03 2.20 -1.93
CA GLY A 135 -5.68 2.30 -3.25
C GLY A 135 -6.09 0.98 -3.89
N MET A 136 -5.53 -0.15 -3.45
CA MET A 136 -5.89 -1.48 -3.96
C MET A 136 -7.14 -2.03 -3.25
N ARG A 137 -8.12 -2.49 -4.03
CA ARG A 137 -9.39 -3.04 -3.51
C ARG A 137 -9.55 -4.55 -3.75
N ASN A 138 -8.97 -5.05 -4.85
CA ASN A 138 -9.11 -6.43 -5.30
C ASN A 138 -7.80 -6.92 -5.94
N GLY A 139 -7.74 -8.21 -6.30
CA GLY A 139 -6.55 -8.84 -6.87
C GLY A 139 -6.07 -8.18 -8.17
N GLY A 140 -6.99 -7.64 -8.97
CA GLY A 140 -6.64 -6.88 -10.18
C GLY A 140 -5.95 -5.54 -9.89
N ASP A 141 -6.37 -4.83 -8.83
CA ASP A 141 -5.67 -3.63 -8.38
C ASP A 141 -4.27 -3.97 -7.83
N VAL A 142 -4.10 -5.09 -7.12
CA VAL A 142 -2.79 -5.60 -6.69
C VAL A 142 -1.90 -5.91 -7.88
N ALA A 143 -2.41 -6.63 -8.88
CA ALA A 143 -1.67 -6.95 -10.09
C ALA A 143 -1.20 -5.69 -10.84
N LYS A 144 -2.09 -4.70 -11.00
CA LYS A 144 -1.72 -3.41 -11.60
C LYS A 144 -0.65 -2.67 -10.80
N ALA A 145 -0.72 -2.67 -9.46
CA ALA A 145 0.28 -2.01 -8.64
C ALA A 145 1.68 -2.64 -8.83
N ILE A 146 1.77 -3.98 -8.86
CA ILE A 146 3.02 -4.68 -9.15
C ILE A 146 3.50 -4.41 -10.57
N ALA A 147 2.61 -4.48 -11.57
CA ALA A 147 2.95 -4.16 -12.95
C ALA A 147 3.43 -2.70 -13.14
N CYS A 148 2.94 -1.75 -12.33
CA CYS A 148 3.42 -0.36 -12.33
C CYS A 148 4.83 -0.20 -11.76
N GLY A 149 5.43 -1.26 -11.19
CA GLY A 149 6.79 -1.24 -10.68
C GLY A 149 6.91 -1.38 -9.16
N ALA A 150 5.84 -1.78 -8.46
CA ALA A 150 5.93 -2.10 -7.03
C ALA A 150 6.51 -3.52 -6.82
N ASP A 151 7.29 -3.67 -5.75
CA ASP A 151 7.80 -4.95 -5.24
C ASP A 151 6.81 -5.62 -4.28
N ALA A 152 6.01 -4.82 -3.57
CA ALA A 152 5.02 -5.28 -2.61
C ALA A 152 3.86 -4.28 -2.48
N VAL A 153 2.79 -4.69 -1.79
CA VAL A 153 1.62 -3.86 -1.51
C VAL A 153 1.33 -3.81 -0.01
N MET A 154 1.01 -2.63 0.49
CA MET A 154 0.41 -2.43 1.81
C MET A 154 -1.08 -2.15 1.61
N ILE A 155 -1.92 -3.05 2.14
CA ILE A 155 -3.37 -3.04 1.98
C ILE A 155 -4.08 -3.02 3.34
N GLY A 156 -5.08 -2.15 3.46
CA GLY A 156 -5.84 -1.96 4.71
C GLY A 156 -7.25 -2.52 4.60
N SER A 157 -8.15 -1.80 3.92
CA SER A 157 -9.57 -2.17 3.84
C SER A 157 -9.86 -3.58 3.27
N PRO A 158 -9.09 -4.16 2.32
CA PRO A 158 -9.30 -5.54 1.94
C PRO A 158 -9.07 -6.53 3.09
N LEU A 159 -8.06 -6.31 3.93
CA LEU A 159 -7.75 -7.16 5.08
C LEU A 159 -8.71 -6.94 6.25
N ALA A 160 -9.29 -5.74 6.38
CA ALA A 160 -10.28 -5.43 7.41
C ALA A 160 -11.58 -6.24 7.29
N ARG A 161 -11.79 -6.93 6.16
CA ARG A 161 -12.90 -7.86 5.93
C ARG A 161 -12.69 -9.23 6.58
N ALA A 162 -11.47 -9.53 7.00
CA ALA A 162 -11.14 -10.78 7.67
C ALA A 162 -11.82 -10.83 9.05
N TYR A 163 -12.33 -11.98 9.47
CA TYR A 163 -12.85 -12.18 10.83
C TYR A 163 -11.77 -11.98 11.90
N GLU A 164 -10.51 -12.26 11.54
CA GLU A 164 -9.30 -12.12 12.35
C GLU A 164 -8.82 -10.67 12.46
N ALA A 165 -9.39 -9.74 11.67
CA ALA A 165 -8.96 -8.35 11.68
C ALA A 165 -9.24 -7.70 13.06
N PRO A 166 -8.24 -7.09 13.71
CA PRO A 166 -8.40 -6.51 15.05
C PRO A 166 -9.32 -5.29 15.09
N GLY A 167 -9.69 -4.75 13.91
CA GLY A 167 -10.62 -3.64 13.78
C GLY A 167 -12.09 -4.01 14.00
N HIS A 168 -12.44 -5.30 14.10
CA HIS A 168 -13.81 -5.80 14.35
C HIS A 168 -14.87 -5.14 13.44
N GLY A 169 -14.65 -5.17 12.13
CA GLY A 169 -15.53 -4.55 11.14
C GLY A 169 -15.34 -3.04 10.97
N PHE A 170 -14.27 -2.46 11.51
CA PHE A 170 -13.88 -1.07 11.28
C PHE A 170 -12.46 -0.95 10.75
N HIS A 171 -12.24 0.10 9.95
CA HIS A 171 -10.93 0.45 9.42
C HIS A 171 -10.72 1.96 9.50
N TRP A 172 -9.50 2.40 9.81
CA TRP A 172 -9.11 3.81 9.83
C TRP A 172 -7.62 3.95 9.51
N GLY A 173 -7.23 5.10 8.95
CA GLY A 173 -5.83 5.43 8.74
C GLY A 173 -5.21 6.14 9.96
N MET A 174 -3.89 6.18 10.03
CA MET A 174 -3.15 6.86 11.11
C MET A 174 -3.50 8.35 11.26
N ALA A 175 -3.85 9.03 10.16
CA ALA A 175 -4.19 10.45 10.14
C ALA A 175 -5.61 10.77 10.66
N THR A 176 -6.39 9.75 11.02
CA THR A 176 -7.78 9.91 11.51
C THR A 176 -7.84 10.68 12.82
N PHE A 177 -6.89 10.45 13.74
CA PHE A 177 -6.89 11.05 15.07
C PHE A 177 -5.90 12.21 15.23
N HIS A 178 -5.57 12.89 14.13
CA HIS A 178 -4.68 14.03 14.19
C HIS A 178 -5.31 15.16 15.04
N PRO A 179 -4.61 15.71 16.04
CA PRO A 179 -5.24 16.50 17.12
C PRO A 179 -5.85 17.83 16.66
N SER A 180 -5.27 18.47 15.64
CA SER A 180 -5.76 19.75 15.10
C SER A 180 -6.51 19.61 13.79
N LEU A 181 -5.95 18.84 12.85
CA LEU A 181 -6.52 18.63 11.52
C LEU A 181 -6.63 17.13 11.14
N PRO A 182 -7.72 16.45 11.53
CA PRO A 182 -8.04 15.08 11.11
C PRO A 182 -8.09 14.94 9.58
N ARG A 183 -7.44 13.90 9.06
CA ARG A 183 -7.31 13.63 7.60
C ARG A 183 -7.61 12.18 7.24
N GLY A 184 -8.43 11.55 8.06
CA GLY A 184 -8.96 10.21 7.82
C GLY A 184 -10.37 10.06 8.40
N ALA A 185 -11.05 9.02 7.96
CA ALA A 185 -12.35 8.63 8.46
C ALA A 185 -12.29 7.21 9.00
N ARG A 186 -12.99 6.96 10.11
CA ARG A 186 -13.29 5.60 10.55
C ARG A 186 -14.43 5.08 9.68
N VAL A 187 -14.15 4.04 8.89
CA VAL A 187 -15.12 3.42 7.98
C VAL A 187 -15.56 2.06 8.51
N SER A 188 -16.83 1.72 8.27
CA SER A 188 -17.36 0.38 8.54
C SER A 188 -17.06 -0.53 7.36
N ILE A 189 -16.64 -1.76 7.65
CA ILE A 189 -16.31 -2.79 6.67
C ILE A 189 -17.09 -4.05 7.05
N VAL A 190 -17.76 -4.65 6.07
CA VAL A 190 -18.43 -5.94 6.26
C VAL A 190 -17.35 -7.02 6.36
N GLN A 191 -17.34 -7.75 7.47
CA GLN A 191 -16.51 -8.95 7.60
C GLN A 191 -17.23 -10.12 6.91
N ASN A 192 -16.56 -10.77 5.97
CA ASN A 192 -17.19 -11.83 5.18
C ASN A 192 -16.25 -12.99 4.79
N GLY A 193 -15.08 -13.08 5.41
CA GLY A 193 -14.14 -14.17 5.13
C GLY A 193 -13.04 -14.28 6.17
N THR A 194 -12.31 -15.38 6.11
CA THR A 194 -11.05 -15.53 6.84
C THR A 194 -9.90 -14.80 6.13
N LEU A 195 -8.82 -14.53 6.85
CA LEU A 195 -7.62 -13.93 6.28
C LEU A 195 -7.01 -14.83 5.19
N GLU A 196 -7.07 -16.15 5.39
CA GLU A 196 -6.62 -17.15 4.41
C GLU A 196 -7.41 -17.06 3.10
N GLU A 197 -8.74 -17.04 3.18
CA GLU A 197 -9.60 -16.93 1.99
C GLU A 197 -9.35 -15.62 1.23
N ILE A 198 -9.20 -14.49 1.96
CA ILE A 198 -8.94 -13.19 1.34
C ILE A 198 -7.58 -13.18 0.64
N LEU A 199 -6.53 -13.69 1.27
CA LEU A 199 -5.16 -13.62 0.72
C LEU A 199 -4.89 -14.70 -0.33
N ILE A 200 -5.17 -15.96 0.00
CA ILE A 200 -4.69 -17.15 -0.73
C ILE A 200 -5.85 -17.96 -1.33
N GLY A 201 -7.07 -17.73 -0.86
CA GLY A 201 -8.27 -18.36 -1.36
C GLY A 201 -8.73 -19.57 -0.53
N PRO A 202 -9.79 -20.27 -0.98
CA PRO A 202 -10.47 -20.07 -2.26
C PRO A 202 -11.27 -18.76 -2.32
N ALA A 203 -11.50 -18.25 -3.53
CA ALA A 203 -12.46 -17.18 -3.75
C ALA A 203 -13.85 -17.78 -3.97
N ARG A 204 -14.87 -17.25 -3.28
CA ARG A 204 -16.28 -17.68 -3.42
C ARG A 204 -17.11 -16.66 -4.21
N GLU A 205 -16.55 -15.49 -4.44
CA GLU A 205 -17.15 -14.36 -5.15
C GLU A 205 -16.42 -14.08 -6.48
N ASN A 206 -17.10 -13.38 -7.37
CA ASN A 206 -16.61 -13.04 -8.72
C ASN A 206 -16.12 -11.59 -8.86
N ASP A 207 -15.90 -10.88 -7.75
CA ASP A 207 -15.48 -9.47 -7.71
C ASP A 207 -13.95 -9.29 -7.49
N GLY A 208 -13.23 -10.40 -7.35
CA GLY A 208 -11.77 -10.45 -7.16
C GLY A 208 -11.31 -9.98 -5.78
N THR A 209 -12.23 -9.82 -4.83
CA THR A 209 -11.91 -9.31 -3.50
C THR A 209 -11.40 -10.38 -2.53
N PHE A 210 -11.44 -11.64 -2.96
CA PHE A 210 -10.83 -12.82 -2.32
C PHE A 210 -9.72 -13.40 -3.20
N ASN A 211 -8.88 -14.24 -2.61
CA ASN A 211 -7.71 -14.84 -3.26
C ASN A 211 -6.85 -13.80 -4.01
N LEU A 212 -6.48 -12.72 -3.33
CA LEU A 212 -5.70 -11.62 -3.91
C LEU A 212 -4.40 -12.11 -4.57
N MET A 213 -3.73 -13.07 -3.93
CA MET A 213 -2.49 -13.65 -4.44
C MET A 213 -2.72 -14.58 -5.62
N GLY A 214 -3.85 -15.29 -5.67
CA GLY A 214 -4.29 -16.03 -6.85
C GLY A 214 -4.55 -15.09 -8.02
N GLY A 215 -5.22 -13.96 -7.79
CA GLY A 215 -5.42 -12.91 -8.80
C GLY A 215 -4.10 -12.41 -9.39
N LEU A 216 -3.12 -12.09 -8.52
CA LEU A 216 -1.77 -11.69 -8.95
C LEU A 216 -1.08 -12.79 -9.77
N ARG A 217 -1.03 -14.03 -9.27
CA ARG A 217 -0.41 -15.16 -9.97
C ARG A 217 -1.05 -15.43 -11.33
N THR A 218 -2.38 -15.39 -11.40
CA THR A 218 -3.12 -15.57 -12.65
C THR A 218 -2.81 -14.43 -13.62
N SER A 219 -2.82 -13.16 -13.17
CA SER A 219 -2.43 -12.03 -14.04
C SER A 219 -1.03 -12.19 -14.61
N MET A 220 -0.04 -12.55 -13.77
CA MET A 220 1.34 -12.81 -14.20
C MET A 220 1.41 -13.95 -15.22
N ALA A 221 0.79 -15.10 -14.91
CA ALA A 221 0.81 -16.26 -15.79
C ALA A 221 0.14 -15.98 -17.14
N THR A 222 -1.02 -15.32 -17.15
CA THR A 222 -1.75 -14.98 -18.37
C THR A 222 -1.00 -13.99 -19.24
N THR A 223 -0.19 -13.11 -18.65
CA THR A 223 0.63 -12.14 -19.37
C THR A 223 2.06 -12.62 -19.66
N GLY A 224 2.40 -13.86 -19.26
CA GLY A 224 3.67 -14.51 -19.60
C GLY A 224 4.86 -14.18 -18.69
N TYR A 225 4.62 -13.70 -17.46
CA TYR A 225 5.67 -13.35 -16.50
C TYR A 225 5.76 -14.37 -15.36
N LYS A 226 6.99 -14.75 -14.98
CA LYS A 226 7.22 -15.83 -13.99
C LYS A 226 7.36 -15.34 -12.54
N ASP A 227 7.78 -14.10 -12.35
CA ASP A 227 8.04 -13.51 -11.04
C ASP A 227 7.74 -11.99 -11.02
N ILE A 228 7.78 -11.39 -9.83
CA ILE A 228 7.45 -9.97 -9.60
C ILE A 228 8.38 -9.05 -10.39
N ALA A 229 9.68 -9.36 -10.40
CA ALA A 229 10.68 -8.52 -11.06
C ALA A 229 10.49 -8.50 -12.58
N GLU A 230 10.12 -9.64 -13.18
CA GLU A 230 9.77 -9.67 -14.59
C GLU A 230 8.43 -8.96 -14.86
N PHE A 231 7.43 -9.13 -13.99
CA PHE A 231 6.10 -8.53 -14.15
C PHE A 231 6.09 -7.00 -14.03
N ASN A 232 7.07 -6.42 -13.33
CA ASN A 232 7.32 -4.96 -13.32
C ASN A 232 7.61 -4.38 -14.73
N ARG A 233 7.88 -5.24 -15.73
CA ARG A 233 8.10 -4.86 -17.14
C ARG A 233 6.87 -5.10 -18.02
N ALA A 234 5.73 -5.44 -17.42
CA ALA A 234 4.48 -5.62 -18.15
C ALA A 234 4.08 -4.32 -18.85
N GLU A 235 3.59 -4.46 -20.08
CA GLU A 235 3.00 -3.33 -20.80
C GLU A 235 1.71 -2.89 -20.11
N LEU A 236 1.59 -1.59 -19.88
CA LEU A 236 0.44 -0.98 -19.25
C LEU A 236 -0.23 -0.01 -20.20
N MET A 237 -1.56 -0.12 -20.31
CA MET A 237 -2.37 0.81 -21.09
C MET A 237 -3.46 1.43 -20.23
N VAL A 238 -3.76 2.71 -20.48
CA VAL A 238 -4.89 3.39 -19.87
C VAL A 238 -6.11 3.20 -20.77
N ALA A 239 -7.10 2.46 -20.27
CA ALA A 239 -8.38 2.24 -20.94
C ALA A 239 -9.52 2.83 -20.07
N PRO A 240 -9.94 4.09 -20.29
CA PRO A 240 -10.96 4.74 -19.48
C PRO A 240 -12.31 3.99 -19.46
N ALA A 241 -12.64 3.32 -20.55
CA ALA A 241 -13.88 2.55 -20.70
C ALA A 241 -13.82 1.15 -20.08
N LEU A 242 -12.68 0.68 -19.54
CA LEU A 242 -12.51 -0.71 -19.09
C LEU A 242 -13.54 -1.14 -18.04
N GLN A 243 -14.00 -0.21 -17.19
CA GLN A 243 -15.02 -0.48 -16.18
C GLN A 243 -16.43 -0.61 -16.76
N THR A 244 -16.68 -0.06 -17.95
CA THR A 244 -18.03 0.05 -18.52
C THR A 244 -18.22 -0.73 -19.83
N GLU A 245 -17.14 -0.99 -20.57
CA GLU A 245 -17.14 -1.66 -21.86
C GLU A 245 -17.65 -3.11 -21.76
N GLY A 246 -18.70 -3.43 -22.52
CA GLY A 246 -19.31 -4.76 -22.52
C GLY A 246 -20.00 -5.18 -21.20
N LYS A 247 -20.16 -4.26 -20.23
CA LYS A 247 -20.73 -4.57 -18.89
C LYS A 247 -22.22 -4.26 -18.74
N GLN A 248 -22.97 -4.10 -19.83
CA GLN A 248 -24.39 -3.72 -19.77
C GLN A 248 -25.21 -4.71 -18.94
N LEU A 249 -25.14 -6.01 -19.25
CA LEU A 249 -25.85 -7.06 -18.51
C LEU A 249 -25.48 -7.11 -17.01
N GLN A 250 -24.19 -6.91 -16.70
CA GLN A 250 -23.70 -6.90 -15.32
C GLN A 250 -24.27 -5.72 -14.53
N ARG A 251 -24.37 -4.53 -15.14
CA ARG A 251 -24.98 -3.34 -14.53
C ARG A 251 -26.47 -3.52 -14.33
N ASP A 252 -27.17 -4.01 -15.35
CA ASP A 252 -28.63 -4.20 -15.30
C ASP A 252 -29.03 -5.20 -14.19
N GLN A 253 -28.16 -6.17 -13.89
CA GLN A 253 -28.38 -7.19 -12.86
C GLN A 253 -27.70 -6.87 -11.53
N GLY A 254 -26.81 -5.87 -11.48
CA GLY A 254 -26.02 -5.53 -10.30
C GLY A 254 -25.05 -6.62 -9.84
N VAL A 255 -24.41 -7.32 -10.77
CA VAL A 255 -23.48 -8.44 -10.51
C VAL A 255 -22.08 -8.17 -11.06
N GLY A 256 -21.06 -8.86 -10.54
CA GLY A 256 -19.67 -8.73 -11.01
C GLY A 256 -19.19 -7.27 -11.01
N MET A 257 -18.68 -6.79 -12.14
CA MET A 257 -18.19 -5.41 -12.28
C MET A 257 -19.31 -4.36 -12.37
N GLY A 258 -20.57 -4.79 -12.49
CA GLY A 258 -21.74 -3.91 -12.47
C GLY A 258 -22.35 -3.71 -11.08
N ALA A 259 -21.84 -4.41 -10.06
CA ALA A 259 -22.26 -4.23 -8.69
C ALA A 259 -21.71 -2.90 -8.14
N ASN A 260 -22.59 -1.91 -7.95
CA ASN A 260 -22.29 -0.80 -7.04
C ASN A 260 -22.21 -1.42 -5.65
N GLY A 261 -21.11 -1.21 -4.91
CA GLY A 261 -20.72 -1.94 -3.68
C GLY A 261 -21.69 -2.00 -2.50
N THR A 262 -22.98 -1.73 -2.70
CA THR A 262 -24.12 -1.98 -1.81
C THR A 262 -24.73 -3.37 -1.91
N LYS A 263 -24.48 -4.14 -2.97
CA LYS A 263 -24.87 -5.56 -3.05
C LYS A 263 -23.63 -6.43 -3.09
N ALA A 264 -23.16 -6.82 -1.90
CA ALA A 264 -22.28 -7.98 -1.77
C ALA A 264 -22.93 -9.14 -2.52
N ALA A 265 -22.09 -9.85 -3.29
CA ALA A 265 -22.44 -10.93 -4.20
C ALA A 265 -23.61 -11.79 -3.67
N VAL A 266 -24.69 -11.86 -4.46
CA VAL A 266 -25.61 -12.99 -4.36
C VAL A 266 -24.75 -14.22 -4.66
N LEU A 267 -24.69 -15.15 -3.70
CA LEU A 267 -23.94 -16.38 -3.82
C LEU A 267 -24.27 -17.04 -5.15
N VAL A 268 -23.25 -17.24 -6.00
CA VAL A 268 -23.39 -17.99 -7.24
C VAL A 268 -23.35 -19.46 -6.86
N ASN A 269 -24.41 -19.96 -6.22
CA ASN A 269 -24.72 -21.38 -6.01
C ASN A 269 -26.11 -21.44 -5.33
N ASP A 270 -27.15 -21.45 -6.16
CA ASP A 270 -28.37 -22.21 -5.89
C ASP A 270 -28.28 -23.53 -6.65
#